data_AF-R7BJW4-F1
#
_entry.id   AF-R7BJW4-F1
#
_cell.length_a   1.000
_cell.length_b   1.000
_cell.length_c   1.000
_cell.angle_alpha   90.00
_cell.angle_beta   90.00
_cell.angle_gamma   90.00
#
_symmetry.space_group_name_H-M   'P 1'
#
loop_
_entity.id
_entity.type
_entity.pdbx_description
1 polymer ?
#
loop_
_entity_poly.entity_id
_entity_poly.type
_entity_poly.pdbx_seq_one_letter_code
_entity_poly.pdbx_strand_id
1 'polypeptide(L)'
;MADVLDINPSYVEWCVYQCDGRHFIISDEVIEQIKTVYPDFKISSDFEYACEQRQADFDDEIYDEVEIGARDYIYSNQDTFGRYAGSYAQDEMGYSDDDIDTIFDGDPSAYWNID
;
A
#
# COMPACT_ATOMS: atom_id res chain seq x y z
N MET A 1 -31.10 8.40 19.56
CA MET A 1 -29.82 8.65 18.89
C MET A 1 -30.22 8.93 17.46
N ALA A 2 -29.95 10.12 16.94
CA ALA A 2 -30.31 10.47 15.57
C ALA A 2 -29.07 10.23 14.73
N ASP A 3 -29.17 9.36 13.73
CA ASP A 3 -28.07 9.08 12.82
C ASP A 3 -28.03 10.11 11.69
N VAL A 4 -26.93 10.15 10.95
CA VAL A 4 -26.76 11.05 9.81
C VAL A 4 -27.88 10.90 8.77
N LEU A 5 -28.41 9.68 8.61
CA LEU A 5 -29.53 9.38 7.72
C LEU A 5 -30.88 9.91 8.22
N ASP A 6 -31.06 10.04 9.55
CA ASP A 6 -32.26 10.66 10.14
C ASP A 6 -32.24 12.19 10.01
N ILE A 7 -31.04 12.77 10.05
CA ILE A 7 -30.85 14.23 10.10
C ILE A 7 -30.76 14.82 8.70
N ASN A 8 -29.93 14.21 7.83
CA ASN A 8 -29.70 14.68 6.47
C ASN A 8 -29.22 13.53 5.56
N PRO A 9 -30.14 12.74 4.97
CA PRO A 9 -29.79 11.65 4.07
C PRO A 9 -29.03 12.14 2.83
N SER A 10 -29.28 13.37 2.38
CA SER A 10 -28.58 13.99 1.25
C SER A 10 -27.09 14.19 1.50
N TYR A 11 -26.65 14.22 2.76
CA TYR A 11 -25.23 14.34 3.10
C TYR A 11 -24.46 13.08 2.71
N VAL A 12 -25.02 11.90 2.95
CA VAL A 12 -24.38 10.62 2.55
C VAL A 12 -24.31 10.52 1.03
N GLU A 13 -25.36 10.94 0.33
CA GLU A 13 -25.37 11.06 -1.13
C GLU A 13 -24.26 12.01 -1.62
N TRP A 14 -24.09 13.16 -0.97
CA TRP A 14 -23.02 14.11 -1.28
C TRP A 14 -21.61 13.59 -0.97
N CYS A 15 -21.45 12.68 0.00
CA CYS A 15 -20.17 12.05 0.37
C CYS A 15 -19.76 10.94 -0.62
N VAL A 16 -20.69 10.11 -1.08
CA VAL A 16 -20.61 9.49 -2.43
C VAL A 16 -20.55 10.66 -3.43
N TYR A 17 -20.46 10.59 -4.75
CA TYR A 17 -20.25 11.79 -5.63
C TYR A 17 -19.09 12.81 -5.35
N GLN A 18 -18.90 13.44 -4.19
CA GLN A 18 -17.89 14.49 -3.96
C GLN A 18 -16.63 14.06 -3.22
N CYS A 19 -16.68 13.06 -2.34
CA CYS A 19 -15.47 12.54 -1.72
C CYS A 19 -14.78 11.54 -2.66
N ASP A 20 -13.46 11.43 -2.54
CA ASP A 20 -12.68 10.38 -3.22
C ASP A 20 -12.73 9.06 -2.43
N GLY A 21 -12.20 7.99 -3.02
CA GLY A 21 -12.12 6.66 -2.40
C GLY A 21 -11.23 6.60 -1.16
N ARG A 22 -10.35 7.57 -0.90
CA ARG A 22 -9.53 7.61 0.33
C ARG A 22 -10.26 8.19 1.52
N HIS A 23 -11.15 9.15 1.28
CA HIS A 23 -11.84 9.87 2.34
C HIS A 23 -13.19 9.23 2.69
N PHE A 24 -13.86 8.59 1.72
CA PHE A 24 -15.18 8.03 1.96
C PHE A 24 -15.47 6.83 1.05
N ILE A 25 -15.72 5.67 1.67
CA ILE A 25 -16.12 4.44 0.99
C ILE A 25 -17.29 3.85 1.77
N ILE A 26 -18.27 3.29 1.07
CA ILE A 26 -19.34 2.51 1.66
C ILE A 26 -19.20 1.08 1.14
N SER A 27 -18.89 0.16 2.03
CA SER A 27 -18.85 -1.28 1.71
C SER A 27 -20.24 -1.85 1.49
N ASP A 28 -20.34 -2.94 0.74
CA ASP A 28 -21.59 -3.66 0.49
C ASP A 28 -22.36 -4.00 1.78
N GLU A 29 -21.67 -4.41 2.85
CA GLU A 29 -22.30 -4.72 4.14
C GLU A 29 -23.05 -3.51 4.73
N VAL A 30 -22.51 -2.30 4.55
CA VAL A 30 -23.13 -1.06 5.04
C VAL A 30 -24.31 -0.69 4.13
N ILE A 31 -24.20 -0.90 2.81
CA ILE A 31 -25.31 -0.73 1.88
C ILE A 31 -26.49 -1.64 2.27
N GLU A 32 -26.25 -2.91 2.59
CA GLU A 32 -27.29 -3.84 3.05
C GLU A 32 -27.91 -3.42 4.38
N GLN A 33 -27.10 -2.92 5.32
CA GLN A 33 -27.59 -2.38 6.58
C GLN A 33 -28.46 -1.15 6.36
N ILE A 34 -28.07 -0.23 5.48
CA ILE A 34 -28.86 0.95 5.14
C ILE A 34 -30.20 0.53 4.53
N LYS A 35 -30.22 -0.44 3.60
CA LYS A 35 -31.47 -0.99 3.04
C LYS A 35 -32.38 -1.61 4.12
N THR A 36 -31.78 -2.22 5.14
CA THR A 36 -32.52 -2.90 6.22
C THR A 36 -33.07 -1.92 7.25
N VAL A 37 -32.27 -0.94 7.67
CA VAL A 37 -32.60 0.00 8.75
C VAL A 37 -33.36 1.22 8.20
N TYR A 38 -33.05 1.65 6.98
CA TYR A 38 -33.61 2.84 6.32
C TYR A 38 -34.18 2.49 4.93
N PRO A 39 -35.28 1.70 4.85
CA PRO A 39 -35.87 1.28 3.57
C PRO A 39 -36.41 2.44 2.72
N ASP A 40 -36.72 3.60 3.33
CA ASP A 40 -37.12 4.82 2.63
C ASP A 40 -35.94 5.58 2.01
N PHE A 41 -34.69 5.26 2.40
CA PHE A 41 -33.50 5.84 1.80
C PHE A 41 -33.34 5.31 0.38
N LYS A 42 -33.37 6.20 -0.60
CA LYS A 42 -33.33 5.83 -2.01
C LYS A 42 -31.91 5.50 -2.45
N ILE A 43 -31.57 4.22 -2.40
CA ILE A 43 -30.39 3.69 -3.06
C ILE A 43 -30.74 3.43 -4.53
N SER A 44 -30.21 4.26 -5.43
CA SER A 44 -30.31 4.07 -6.87
C SER A 44 -29.15 3.20 -7.37
N SER A 45 -29.32 2.61 -8.56
CA SER A 45 -28.22 1.91 -9.24
C SER A 45 -27.00 2.80 -9.47
N ASP A 46 -27.21 4.10 -9.71
CA ASP A 46 -26.13 5.08 -9.86
C ASP A 46 -25.35 5.29 -8.55
N PHE A 47 -26.03 5.21 -7.40
CA PHE A 47 -25.39 5.32 -6.08
C PHE A 47 -24.54 4.09 -5.78
N GLU A 48 -25.06 2.89 -6.06
CA GLU A 48 -24.30 1.63 -5.89
C GLU A 48 -23.07 1.62 -6.80
N TYR A 49 -23.24 1.96 -8.08
CA TYR A 49 -22.13 2.08 -9.02
C TYR A 49 -21.09 3.11 -8.55
N ALA A 50 -21.52 4.25 -7.99
CA ALA A 50 -20.62 5.25 -7.46
C ALA A 50 -19.90 4.82 -6.17
N CYS A 51 -20.45 3.88 -5.39
CA CYS A 51 -19.76 3.27 -4.26
C CYS A 51 -18.74 2.23 -4.75
N GLU A 52 -19.14 1.37 -5.68
CA GLU A 52 -18.28 0.34 -6.26
C GLU A 52 -17.06 0.96 -6.96
N GLN A 53 -17.26 2.00 -7.76
CA GLN A 53 -16.17 2.74 -8.40
C GLN A 53 -15.18 3.32 -7.39
N ARG A 54 -15.67 3.90 -6.27
CA ARG A 54 -14.78 4.43 -5.23
C ARG A 54 -13.98 3.35 -4.53
N GLN A 55 -14.61 2.21 -4.29
CA GLN A 55 -13.94 1.08 -3.67
C GLN A 55 -12.86 0.53 -4.60
N ALA A 56 -13.15 0.41 -5.90
CA ALA A 56 -12.17 0.02 -6.90
C ALA A 56 -11.01 1.02 -7.02
N ASP A 57 -11.31 2.32 -7.06
CA ASP A 57 -10.28 3.38 -7.10
C ASP A 57 -9.35 3.31 -5.87
N PHE A 58 -9.91 3.05 -4.69
CA PHE A 58 -9.13 2.92 -3.46
C PHE A 58 -8.26 1.65 -3.46
N ASP A 59 -8.81 0.52 -3.91
CA ASP A 59 -8.08 -0.74 -3.98
C ASP A 59 -6.91 -0.67 -4.97
N ASP A 60 -7.10 -0.02 -6.12
CA ASP A 60 -6.06 0.25 -7.11
C ASP A 60 -4.95 1.14 -6.53
N GLU A 61 -5.32 2.21 -5.85
CA GLU A 61 -4.37 3.13 -5.24
C GLU A 61 -3.56 2.49 -4.10
N ILE A 62 -4.19 1.65 -3.28
CA ILE A 62 -3.51 0.84 -2.27
C ILE A 62 -2.54 -0.14 -2.93
N TYR A 63 -2.95 -0.78 -4.03
CA TYR A 63 -2.10 -1.73 -4.74
C TYR A 63 -0.83 -1.03 -5.28
N ASP A 64 -0.99 0.13 -5.90
CA ASP A 64 0.13 0.95 -6.37
C ASP A 64 1.06 1.37 -5.24
N GLU A 65 0.52 1.83 -4.10
CA GLU A 65 1.31 2.24 -2.94
C GLU A 65 2.08 1.06 -2.34
N VAL A 66 1.44 -0.12 -2.24
CA VAL A 66 2.07 -1.36 -1.77
C VAL A 66 3.14 -1.83 -2.75
N GLU A 67 2.89 -1.79 -4.06
CA GLU A 67 3.88 -2.15 -5.08
C GLU A 67 5.09 -1.22 -5.02
N ILE A 68 4.88 0.10 -4.93
CA ILE A 68 5.95 1.09 -4.80
C ILE A 68 6.74 0.83 -3.52
N GLY A 69 6.07 0.63 -2.38
CA GLY A 69 6.73 0.33 -1.10
C GLY A 69 7.54 -0.97 -1.16
N ALA A 70 7.03 -2.00 -1.83
CA ALA A 70 7.75 -3.25 -2.04
C ALA A 70 8.98 -3.06 -2.95
N ARG A 71 8.86 -2.26 -4.02
CA ARG A 71 9.99 -1.93 -4.91
C ARG A 71 11.05 -1.12 -4.19
N ASP A 72 10.66 -0.11 -3.41
CA ASP A 72 11.59 0.72 -2.62
C ASP A 72 12.36 -0.13 -1.60
N TYR A 73 11.66 -1.05 -0.92
CA TYR A 73 12.29 -2.02 -0.03
C TYR A 73 13.31 -2.91 -0.75
N ILE A 74 12.98 -3.42 -1.94
CA ILE A 74 13.90 -4.24 -2.74
C ILE A 74 15.12 -3.43 -3.17
N TYR A 75 14.94 -2.21 -3.68
CA TYR A 75 16.05 -1.34 -4.09
C TYR A 75 16.94 -0.95 -2.90
N SER A 76 16.34 -0.56 -1.77
CA SER A 76 17.10 -0.25 -0.54
C SER A 76 17.88 -1.45 -0.01
N ASN A 77 17.41 -2.68 -0.26
CA ASN A 77 18.11 -3.89 0.15
C ASN A 77 19.15 -4.37 -0.88
N GLN A 78 19.07 -3.92 -2.13
CA GLN A 78 20.07 -4.16 -3.17
C GLN A 78 21.28 -3.21 -3.08
N ASP A 79 21.14 -2.05 -2.42
CA ASP A 79 22.22 -1.08 -2.20
C ASP A 79 23.02 -1.37 -0.91
N THR A 80 23.00 -2.62 -0.42
CA THR A 80 23.86 -3.08 0.69
C THR A 80 25.30 -3.31 0.19
N PHE A 81 25.88 -2.25 -0.35
CA PHE A 81 27.27 -1.90 -0.12
C PHE A 81 27.32 -1.09 1.19
N GLY A 82 26.63 -1.55 2.25
CA GLY A 82 26.28 -0.73 3.40
C GLY A 82 27.21 -0.94 4.60
N ARG A 83 27.95 -2.05 4.62
CA ARG A 83 28.96 -2.35 5.64
C ARG A 83 30.36 -2.47 5.05
N TYR A 84 30.50 -3.04 3.86
CA TYR A 84 31.79 -3.28 3.22
C TYR A 84 32.05 -2.38 2.00
N ALA A 85 31.30 -1.28 1.86
CA ALA A 85 31.45 -0.31 0.77
C ALA A 85 32.90 0.17 0.67
N GLY A 86 33.47 0.15 -0.53
CA GLY A 86 34.86 0.53 -0.74
C GLY A 86 35.87 -0.59 -0.45
N SER A 87 35.40 -1.82 -0.21
CA SER A 87 36.26 -3.00 -0.10
C SER A 87 36.50 -3.64 -1.46
N TYR A 88 37.66 -4.26 -1.66
CA TYR A 88 38.00 -4.98 -2.90
C TYR A 88 36.94 -6.04 -3.26
N ALA A 89 36.42 -6.74 -2.24
CA ALA A 89 35.37 -7.74 -2.42
C ALA A 89 34.11 -7.14 -3.08
N GLN A 90 33.77 -5.89 -2.77
CA GLN A 90 32.63 -5.20 -3.36
C GLN A 90 32.98 -4.50 -4.68
N ASP A 91 34.07 -3.73 -4.69
CA ASP A 91 34.41 -2.83 -5.79
C ASP A 91 35.01 -3.55 -7.01
N GLU A 92 35.79 -4.62 -6.81
CA GLU A 92 36.48 -5.35 -7.88
C GLU A 92 35.84 -6.71 -8.17
N MET A 93 35.26 -7.36 -7.15
CA MET A 93 34.62 -8.66 -7.28
C MET A 93 33.09 -8.62 -7.30
N GLY A 94 32.47 -7.48 -6.97
CA GLY A 94 31.02 -7.29 -7.04
C GLY A 94 30.20 -8.06 -5.99
N TYR A 95 30.81 -8.46 -4.87
CA TYR A 95 30.12 -9.20 -3.81
C TYR A 95 29.16 -8.31 -3.01
N SER A 96 28.03 -8.88 -2.58
CA SER A 96 27.10 -8.22 -1.65
C SER A 96 27.60 -8.31 -0.21
N ASP A 97 27.07 -7.47 0.70
CA ASP A 97 27.37 -7.57 2.14
C ASP A 97 27.07 -8.99 2.69
N ASP A 98 26.00 -9.64 2.23
CA ASP A 98 25.60 -11.00 2.63
C ASP A 98 26.58 -12.08 2.11
N ASP A 99 27.08 -11.92 0.88
CA ASP A 99 28.11 -12.81 0.33
C ASP A 99 29.41 -12.66 1.12
N ILE A 100 29.74 -11.44 1.56
CA ILE A 100 30.94 -11.20 2.35
C ILE A 100 30.81 -11.79 3.75
N ASP A 101 29.64 -11.66 4.38
CA ASP A 101 29.36 -12.29 5.66
C ASP A 101 29.36 -13.82 5.56
N THR A 102 28.91 -14.39 4.43
CA THR A 102 28.81 -15.85 4.25
C THR A 102 30.11 -16.51 3.80
N ILE A 103 30.84 -15.87 2.88
CA ILE A 103 32.03 -16.42 2.22
C ILE A 103 33.29 -16.01 3.00
N PHE A 104 33.31 -14.81 3.57
CA PHE A 104 34.49 -14.23 4.22
C PHE A 104 34.32 -14.01 5.73
N ASP A 105 33.28 -14.57 6.37
CA ASP A 105 32.95 -14.36 7.80
C ASP A 105 32.81 -12.87 8.16
N GLY A 106 32.50 -12.04 7.17
CA GLY A 106 32.42 -10.59 7.31
C GLY A 106 33.77 -9.86 7.23
N ASP A 107 34.85 -10.51 6.75
CA ASP A 107 36.13 -9.86 6.51
C ASP A 107 36.44 -9.74 5.01
N PRO A 108 36.06 -8.63 4.34
CA PRO A 108 36.33 -8.46 2.91
C PRO A 108 37.81 -8.28 2.58
N SER A 109 38.71 -8.19 3.58
CA SER A 109 40.15 -8.11 3.39
C SER A 109 40.84 -9.48 3.34
N ALA A 110 40.13 -10.57 3.62
CA ALA A 110 40.66 -11.94 3.65
C ALA A 110 41.21 -12.43 2.31
N TYR A 111 40.84 -11.80 1.18
CA TYR A 111 41.39 -12.10 -0.13
C TYR A 111 42.73 -11.39 -0.43
N TRP A 112 43.21 -10.52 0.48
CA TRP A 112 44.46 -9.75 0.30
C TRP A 112 45.74 -10.57 0.59
N ASN A 113 45.65 -11.82 1.05
CA ASN A 113 46.80 -12.68 1.35
C ASN A 113 46.87 -13.93 0.47
N ILE A 114 46.70 -13.77 -0.85
CA ILE A 114 47.27 -14.72 -1.81
C ILE A 114 48.66 -14.21 -2.19
N ASP A 115 49.68 -14.79 -1.54
CA ASP A 115 51.05 -14.88 -2.09
C ASP A 115 51.07 -15.91 -3.23
#